data_AF-A0A1C5NCT8-F1
#
_entry.id   AF-A0A1C5NCT8-F1
#
_cell.length_a   1.000
_cell.length_b   1.000
_cell.length_c   1.000
_cell.angle_alpha   90.00
_cell.angle_beta   90.00
_cell.angle_gamma   90.00
#
_symmetry.space_group_name_H-M   'P 1'
#
loop_
_entity.id
_entity.type
_entity.pdbx_description
1 polymer ?
#
loop_
_entity_poly.entity_id
_entity_poly.type
_entity_poly.pdbx_seq_one_letter_code
_entity_poly.pdbx_strand_id
1 'polypeptide(L)'
;MDKKKEYKVKAKALALQNGFDQVSYYGEWNDYLAYTASRKEDEGRCIGYPRFILVKDGVATLAPYTQSTDIMGMTSMPKGYSETLL
;
A
#
# COMPACT_ATOMS: atom_id res chain seq x y z
N MET A 1 -12.21 3.22 -21.61
CA MET A 1 -12.50 2.85 -20.21
C MET A 1 -11.42 3.46 -19.34
N ASP A 2 -11.78 4.18 -18.28
CA ASP A 2 -10.79 4.85 -17.42
C ASP A 2 -10.00 3.78 -16.63
N LYS A 3 -8.72 3.59 -16.97
CA LYS A 3 -7.84 2.57 -16.37
C LYS A 3 -7.79 2.69 -14.84
N LYS A 4 -7.85 3.91 -14.29
CA LYS A 4 -7.86 4.14 -12.83
C LYS A 4 -9.14 3.60 -12.18
N LYS A 5 -10.28 3.69 -12.88
CA LYS A 5 -11.55 3.11 -12.42
C LYS A 5 -11.50 1.58 -12.39
N GLU A 6 -10.94 0.96 -13.42
CA GLU A 6 -10.75 -0.49 -13.47
C GLU A 6 -9.81 -0.96 -12.34
N TYR A 7 -8.68 -0.27 -12.14
CA TYR A 7 -7.68 -0.67 -11.15
C TYR A 7 -8.21 -0.52 -9.73
N LYS A 8 -9.03 0.50 -9.46
CA LYS A 8 -9.76 0.65 -8.19
C LYS A 8 -10.71 -0.53 -7.94
N VAL A 9 -11.39 -1.05 -8.96
CA VAL A 9 -12.26 -2.23 -8.81
C VAL A 9 -11.44 -3.47 -8.43
N LYS A 10 -10.30 -3.67 -9.09
CA LYS A 10 -9.39 -4.79 -8.77
C LYS A 10 -8.80 -4.69 -7.37
N ALA A 11 -8.38 -3.50 -6.95
CA ALA A 11 -7.90 -3.26 -5.59
C ALA A 11 -8.98 -3.58 -4.54
N LYS A 12 -10.23 -3.13 -4.76
CA LYS A 12 -11.36 -3.43 -3.88
C LYS A 12 -11.67 -4.92 -3.81
N ALA A 13 -11.65 -5.62 -4.93
CA ALA A 13 -11.90 -7.07 -4.97
C ALA A 13 -10.84 -7.83 -4.14
N LEU A 14 -9.56 -7.48 -4.32
CA LEU A 14 -8.48 -8.10 -3.55
C LEU A 14 -8.55 -7.75 -2.05
N ALA A 15 -8.90 -6.51 -1.70
CA ALA A 15 -9.09 -6.10 -0.32
C ALA A 15 -10.14 -6.95 0.39
N LEU A 16 -11.32 -7.12 -0.24
CA LEU A 16 -12.40 -7.93 0.31
C LEU A 16 -11.97 -9.39 0.53
N GLN A 17 -11.25 -9.97 -0.43
CA GLN A 17 -10.71 -11.33 -0.31
C GLN A 17 -9.75 -11.50 0.88
N ASN A 18 -9.11 -10.42 1.30
CA ASN A 18 -8.17 -10.41 2.43
C ASN A 18 -8.81 -9.85 3.73
N GLY A 19 -10.13 -9.67 3.75
CA GLY A 19 -10.85 -9.22 4.95
C GLY A 19 -10.75 -7.72 5.24
N PHE A 20 -10.45 -6.91 4.23
CA PHE A 20 -10.48 -5.44 4.30
C PHE A 20 -11.71 -4.93 3.54
N ASP A 21 -12.53 -4.10 4.18
CA ASP A 21 -13.77 -3.54 3.62
C ASP A 21 -13.68 -2.03 3.33
N GLN A 22 -12.51 -1.43 3.59
CA GLN A 22 -12.18 -0.06 3.26
C GLN A 22 -10.92 -0.01 2.40
N VAL A 23 -11.01 0.70 1.28
CA VAL A 23 -9.90 0.89 0.32
C VAL A 23 -9.86 2.34 -0.14
N SER A 24 -8.72 2.99 0.06
CA SER A 24 -8.50 4.39 -0.32
C SER A 24 -7.27 4.51 -1.20
N TYR A 25 -7.36 5.34 -2.25
CA TYR A 25 -6.19 5.64 -3.07
C TYR A 25 -5.18 6.43 -2.25
N TYR A 26 -3.91 6.01 -2.28
CA TYR A 26 -2.83 6.65 -1.57
C TYR A 26 -1.95 7.48 -2.50
N GLY A 27 -1.57 6.93 -3.65
CA GLY A 27 -0.64 7.59 -4.57
C GLY A 27 -0.12 6.67 -5.67
N GLU A 28 0.87 7.16 -6.40
CA GLU A 28 1.64 6.41 -7.40
C GLU A 28 3.05 6.16 -6.87
N TRP A 29 3.51 4.90 -6.86
CA TRP A 29 4.84 4.49 -6.38
C TRP A 29 5.51 3.58 -7.42
N ASN A 30 6.62 3.98 -8.03
CA ASN A 30 7.35 3.18 -9.04
C ASN A 30 6.42 2.53 -10.09
N ASP A 31 5.51 3.34 -10.66
CA ASP A 31 4.46 2.95 -11.62
C ASP A 31 3.32 2.05 -11.09
N TYR A 32 3.25 1.83 -9.78
CA TYR A 32 2.11 1.19 -9.13
C TYR A 32 1.11 2.24 -8.65
N LEU A 33 -0.19 2.01 -8.88
CA LEU A 33 -1.22 2.67 -8.09
C LEU A 33 -1.29 2.00 -6.73
N ALA A 34 -0.96 2.75 -5.69
CA ALA A 34 -1.01 2.31 -4.31
C ALA A 34 -2.35 2.67 -3.67
N TYR A 35 -2.94 1.70 -2.98
CA TYR A 35 -4.15 1.86 -2.20
C TYR A 35 -3.91 1.40 -0.77
N THR A 36 -4.38 2.13 0.23
CA THR A 36 -4.47 1.61 1.60
C THR A 36 -5.66 0.66 1.70
N ALA A 37 -5.49 -0.39 2.49
CA ALA A 37 -6.55 -1.33 2.85
C ALA A 37 -6.68 -1.40 4.38
N SER A 38 -7.89 -1.25 4.87
CA SER A 38 -8.23 -1.28 6.30
C SER A 38 -9.60 -1.91 6.49
N ARG A 39 -9.92 -2.21 7.76
CA ARG A 39 -11.27 -2.58 8.17
C ARG A 39 -11.99 -1.34 8.70
N LYS A 40 -13.30 -1.24 8.48
CA LYS A 40 -14.14 -0.17 9.05
C LYS A 40 -14.12 -0.17 10.57
N GLU A 41 -14.00 -1.34 11.20
CA GLU A 41 -13.85 -1.45 12.66
C GLU A 41 -12.58 -0.78 13.20
N ASP A 42 -11.57 -0.61 12.34
CA ASP A 42 -10.30 0.03 12.64
C ASP A 42 -10.29 1.52 12.29
N GLU A 43 -11.40 2.08 11.80
CA GLU A 43 -11.49 3.49 11.44
C GLU A 43 -11.20 4.39 12.65
N GLY A 44 -10.28 5.34 12.46
CA GLY A 44 -9.79 6.21 13.55
C GLY A 44 -8.81 5.55 14.51
N ARG A 45 -8.45 4.27 14.31
CA ARG A 45 -7.48 3.55 15.14
C ARG A 45 -6.16 3.39 14.40
N CYS A 46 -5.06 3.63 15.08
CA CYS A 46 -3.73 3.30 14.57
C CYS A 46 -3.40 1.85 14.97
N ILE A 47 -3.83 0.88 14.16
CA ILE A 47 -3.57 -0.55 14.42
C ILE A 47 -2.53 -1.07 13.44
N GLY A 48 -1.34 -1.35 13.97
CA GLY A 48 -0.24 -1.95 13.21
C GLY A 48 0.29 -1.07 12.08
N TYR A 49 0.96 -1.71 11.12
CA TYR A 49 1.47 -1.04 9.93
C TYR A 49 0.40 -0.97 8.84
N PRO A 50 0.32 0.14 8.08
CA PRO A 50 -0.58 0.26 6.94
C PRO A 50 -0.38 -0.90 5.96
N ARG A 51 -1.48 -1.51 5.52
CA ARG A 51 -1.46 -2.52 4.46
C ARG A 51 -1.75 -1.85 3.13
N PHE A 52 -0.93 -2.16 2.13
CA PHE A 52 -1.06 -1.60 0.80
C PHE A 52 -1.45 -2.65 -0.23
N ILE A 53 -2.34 -2.25 -1.14
CA ILE A 53 -2.61 -2.98 -2.37
C ILE A 53 -1.98 -2.19 -3.52
N LEU A 54 -1.11 -2.85 -4.26
CA LEU A 54 -0.40 -2.28 -5.39
C LEU A 54 -1.02 -2.80 -6.68
N VAL A 55 -1.38 -1.88 -7.58
CA VAL A 55 -1.95 -2.23 -8.89
C VAL A 55 -1.07 -1.72 -10.01
N LYS A 56 -0.60 -2.63 -10.87
CA LYS A 56 0.18 -2.32 -12.07
C LYS A 56 -0.22 -3.29 -13.19
N ASP A 57 -0.33 -2.79 -14.41
CA ASP A 57 -0.74 -3.56 -15.60
C ASP A 57 -2.03 -4.39 -15.39
N GLY A 58 -2.94 -3.86 -14.57
CA GLY A 58 -4.21 -4.51 -14.25
C GLY A 58 -4.08 -5.70 -13.31
N VAL A 59 -2.95 -5.91 -12.65
CA VAL A 59 -2.75 -6.92 -11.62
C VAL A 59 -2.71 -6.23 -10.26
N ALA A 60 -3.55 -6.68 -9.33
CA ALA A 60 -3.57 -6.19 -7.95
C ALA A 60 -2.83 -7.19 -7.05
N THR A 61 -1.94 -6.70 -6.18
CA THR A 61 -1.19 -7.53 -5.22
C THR A 61 -1.26 -6.90 -3.83
N LEU A 62 -1.48 -7.70 -2.80
CA LEU A 62 -1.37 -7.26 -1.42
C LEU A 62 0.13 -7.24 -1.07
N ALA A 63 0.67 -6.05 -0.82
CA ALA A 63 2.09 -5.90 -0.58
C ALA A 63 2.47 -6.33 0.85
N PRO A 64 3.46 -7.22 1.00
CA PRO A 64 4.18 -7.36 2.26
C PRO A 64 4.83 -6.04 2.67
N TYR A 65 5.13 -5.90 3.96
CA TYR A 65 5.77 -4.71 4.50
C TYR A 65 7.08 -4.37 3.78
N THR A 66 7.95 -5.36 3.61
CA THR A 66 9.25 -5.22 2.93
C THR A 66 9.10 -4.79 1.47
N GLN A 67 8.13 -5.37 0.76
CA GLN A 67 7.87 -5.00 -0.63
C GLN A 67 7.36 -3.56 -0.74
N SER A 68 6.55 -3.11 0.22
CA SER A 68 6.00 -1.75 0.22
C SER A 68 7.11 -0.72 0.44
N THR A 69 8.05 -0.97 1.35
CA THR A 69 9.19 -0.07 1.61
C THR A 69 10.13 0.02 0.40
N ASP A 70 10.42 -1.11 -0.25
CA ASP A 70 11.25 -1.14 -1.45
C ASP A 70 10.60 -0.36 -2.60
N ILE A 71 9.30 -0.56 -2.80
CA ILE A 71 8.52 0.12 -3.86
C ILE A 71 8.29 1.61 -3.55
N MET A 72 8.25 2.02 -2.28
CA MET A 72 8.24 3.44 -1.90
C MET A 72 9.60 4.14 -2.14
N GLY A 73 10.66 3.39 -2.48
CA GLY A 73 12.01 3.93 -2.61
C GLY A 73 12.67 4.23 -1.25
N MET A 74 12.09 3.73 -0.16
CA MET A 74 12.72 3.75 1.16
C MET A 74 13.77 2.63 1.20
N THR A 75 14.91 2.89 0.56
CA THR A 75 16.08 2.02 0.74
C THR A 75 16.44 1.98 2.22
N SER A 76 16.71 0.77 2.74
CA SER A 76 17.16 0.61 4.12
C SER A 76 18.35 1.53 4.37
N MET A 77 18.32 2.28 5.47
CA MET A 77 19.42 3.14 5.88
C MET A 77 20.74 2.38 5.73
N PRO A 78 21.78 2.99 5.13
CA PRO A 78 23.07 2.32 5.01
C PRO A 78 23.53 1.83 6.39
N LYS A 79 24.00 0.58 6.48
CA LYS A 79 24.67 0.07 7.69
C LYS A 79 25.87 0.97 7.98
N GLY A 80 25.71 1.90 8.92
CA GLY A 80 26.71 2.93 9.21
C GLY A 80 26.15 4.32 9.52
N TYR A 81 24.84 4.54 9.41
CA TYR A 81 24.23 5.79 9.86
C TYR A 81 24.16 5.82 11.39
N SER A 82 25.13 6.47 12.04
CA SER A 82 25.01 6.93 13.42
C SER A 82 24.38 8.32 13.41
N GLU A 83 23.16 8.45 13.92
CA GLU A 83 22.59 9.76 14.24
C GLU A 83 23.55 10.45 15.22
N THR A 84 24.24 11.49 14.73
CA THR A 84 24.93 12.40 15.65
C THR A 84 23.85 13.36 16.12
N LEU A 85 23.20 13.01 17.24
CA LEU A 85 22.35 13.94 17.98
C LEU A 85 23.26 15.06 18.51
N LEU A 86 23.18 16.22 17.87
CA LEU A 86 23.73 17.48 18.38
C LEU A 86 22.76 18.10 19.38
#